data_AF-A0AAJ2THU0-F1
#
_entry.id   AF-A0AAJ2THU0-F1
#
_cell.length_a   1.000
_cell.length_b   1.000
_cell.length_c   1.000
_cell.angle_alpha   90.00
_cell.angle_beta   90.00
_cell.angle_gamma   90.00
#
_symmetry.space_group_name_H-M   'P 1'
#
loop_
_entity.id
_entity.type
_entity.pdbx_description
1 polymer ?
#
loop_
_entity_poly.entity_id
_entity_poly.type
_entity_poly.pdbx_seq_one_letter_code
_entity_poly.pdbx_strand_id
1 'polypeptide(L)'
;MKKSILRSITGRLLILLLMLSMIFSTGVFAAVDSEKTETDNTIDTRATGDIGVQYRGHVQNKGDVPLPVGNFVSGPGELGSQSEGLRLEGLRIELTGDVPSGAGISYAVHVQNKGWMDTVENGDFAGTTGEGLRIEAIKINLTGLDGYEVYYRGHVQNKGNIPIVDNDWGWVKNGAELGTTSEGLRLESIQIKIVKTETYTALGDSIAYGMSATPGSGYVNLFYNDLKGMSGNEDLSLVNLGVPGYTSSQLLNQLSNDPTTMAALSKAKVVTVSVGGNNILAPVIASLAAAFSLDPTSATFPAELAAALAQPGAEDIITATLPTIQTSVTASVTQFVTDWPQIIATIKTLAPQADIVVATLYDPINTQDPLYAIFEPSIQTINRTIMTPGAGYKVADVYTAFATYQGSEALVNFNWYIGSLDPHPTTAGHELIYQYHLNAGFIN
;
A
#
# COMPACT_ATOMS: atom_id res chain seq x y z
N MET A 1 8.78 -28.89 51.61
CA MET A 1 9.18 -28.75 50.20
C MET A 1 8.13 -28.09 49.29
N LYS A 2 7.15 -27.33 49.83
CA LYS A 2 6.09 -26.62 49.05
C LYS A 2 6.26 -25.09 48.96
N LYS A 3 7.40 -24.55 49.41
CA LYS A 3 7.66 -23.09 49.49
C LYS A 3 8.54 -22.52 48.36
N SER A 4 8.85 -23.32 47.33
CA SER A 4 9.82 -22.95 46.28
C SER A 4 9.20 -22.62 44.91
N ILE A 5 7.89 -22.78 44.72
CA ILE A 5 7.22 -22.55 43.42
C ILE A 5 6.57 -21.15 43.35
N LEU A 6 6.34 -20.50 44.50
CA LEU A 6 5.91 -19.09 44.61
C LEU A 6 7.11 -18.13 44.64
N ARG A 7 7.99 -18.18 43.64
CA ARG A 7 8.81 -16.99 43.32
C ARG A 7 7.92 -16.04 42.53
N SER A 8 7.25 -15.24 43.35
CA SER A 8 6.50 -13.99 43.21
C SER A 8 5.91 -13.62 41.85
N ILE A 9 4.61 -13.31 41.86
CA ILE A 9 3.82 -12.80 40.73
C ILE A 9 4.34 -11.38 40.32
N THR A 10 5.09 -10.69 41.19
CA THR A 10 5.67 -9.34 41.07
C THR A 10 6.71 -9.25 39.96
N GLY A 11 7.59 -10.25 39.83
CA GLY A 11 8.55 -10.29 38.73
C GLY A 11 7.89 -10.57 37.37
N ARG A 12 6.64 -11.05 37.38
CA ARG A 12 5.96 -11.60 36.18
C ARG A 12 5.11 -10.60 35.43
N LEU A 13 4.61 -9.57 36.11
CA LEU A 13 3.79 -8.53 35.46
C LEU A 13 4.54 -7.21 35.23
N LEU A 14 5.57 -6.91 36.04
CA LEU A 14 6.46 -5.73 35.92
C LEU A 14 7.03 -5.51 34.51
N ILE A 15 7.06 -6.58 33.75
CA ILE A 15 7.81 -6.74 32.52
C ILE A 15 6.85 -6.34 31.35
N LEU A 16 5.52 -6.32 31.47
CA LEU A 16 4.57 -5.95 30.38
C LEU A 16 4.74 -4.51 29.78
N LEU A 17 5.70 -3.70 30.24
CA LEU A 17 5.65 -2.24 30.21
C LEU A 17 6.84 -1.48 29.62
N LEU A 18 7.90 -2.20 29.22
CA LEU A 18 8.82 -1.65 28.22
C LEU A 18 8.14 -1.49 26.83
N MET A 19 6.91 -2.02 26.67
CA MET A 19 6.08 -1.95 25.47
C MET A 19 5.59 -0.54 25.10
N LEU A 20 5.52 0.41 26.03
CA LEU A 20 4.79 1.68 25.82
C LEU A 20 5.63 2.84 25.25
N SER A 21 6.97 2.74 25.18
CA SER A 21 7.79 3.81 24.58
C SER A 21 7.75 3.81 23.04
N MET A 22 7.06 2.87 22.40
CA MET A 22 6.90 2.79 20.94
C MET A 22 5.47 3.04 20.44
N ILE A 23 4.50 3.32 21.33
CA ILE A 23 3.06 3.40 20.99
C ILE A 23 2.58 4.86 20.79
N PHE A 24 3.36 5.87 21.18
CA PHE A 24 2.94 7.27 21.08
C PHE A 24 3.82 8.09 20.13
N SER A 25 3.48 8.09 18.84
CA SER A 25 3.84 9.20 17.94
C SER A 25 2.56 9.89 17.45
N THR A 26 2.25 10.99 18.14
CA THR A 26 1.39 12.15 17.81
C THR A 26 0.35 12.03 16.69
N GLY A 27 -0.92 12.22 17.08
CA GLY A 27 -2.05 12.40 16.15
C GLY A 27 -2.09 13.76 15.47
N VAL A 28 -2.88 13.84 14.39
CA VAL A 28 -3.37 15.06 13.77
C VAL A 28 -4.83 14.83 13.36
N PHE A 29 -5.76 15.57 13.96
CA PHE A 29 -7.14 15.71 13.48
C PHE A 29 -7.25 17.04 12.73
N ALA A 30 -7.84 17.02 11.54
CA ALA A 30 -8.37 18.19 10.87
C ALA A 30 -9.83 17.92 10.51
N ALA A 31 -10.72 18.81 10.97
CA ALA A 31 -12.15 18.78 10.69
C ALA A 31 -12.44 19.58 9.40
N VAL A 32 -13.28 19.05 8.51
CA VAL A 32 -13.96 19.82 7.45
C VAL A 32 -15.37 19.29 7.23
N ASP A 33 -16.33 20.20 7.18
CA ASP A 33 -17.76 20.02 6.91
C ASP A 33 -18.03 19.45 5.50
N SER A 34 -19.08 18.64 5.40
CA SER A 34 -19.59 18.06 4.15
C SER A 34 -20.83 18.80 3.63
N GLU A 35 -20.82 19.19 2.36
CA GLU A 35 -22.04 19.37 1.56
C GLU A 35 -22.13 18.28 0.48
N LYS A 36 -23.36 17.82 0.26
CA LYS A 36 -23.75 16.60 -0.44
C LYS A 36 -24.32 16.98 -1.82
N THR A 37 -23.94 16.26 -2.88
CA THR A 37 -24.78 16.16 -4.08
C THR A 37 -24.61 14.80 -4.75
N GLU A 38 -25.75 14.12 -4.94
CA GLU A 38 -25.94 12.84 -5.63
C GLU A 38 -26.20 13.05 -7.13
N THR A 39 -25.73 12.12 -7.97
CA THR A 39 -26.31 11.62 -9.24
C THR A 39 -25.33 10.55 -9.78
N ASP A 40 -25.66 9.47 -10.47
CA ASP A 40 -26.86 8.73 -10.85
C ASP A 40 -26.30 7.42 -11.45
N ASN A 41 -26.75 6.27 -10.97
CA ASN A 41 -26.21 4.96 -11.32
C ASN A 41 -26.90 4.40 -12.56
N THR A 42 -26.20 4.42 -13.70
CA THR A 42 -26.54 3.55 -14.84
C THR A 42 -25.31 2.74 -15.23
N ILE A 43 -25.38 1.43 -14.96
CA ILE A 43 -24.35 0.45 -15.30
C ILE A 43 -24.61 0.00 -16.74
N ASP A 44 -23.77 0.43 -17.69
CA ASP A 44 -23.71 -0.14 -19.04
C ASP A 44 -22.72 -1.31 -19.06
N THR A 45 -23.23 -2.49 -19.41
CA THR A 45 -22.52 -3.78 -19.40
C THR A 45 -21.94 -4.09 -20.79
N ARG A 46 -20.79 -3.53 -21.15
CA ARG A 46 -20.02 -3.99 -22.33
C ARG A 46 -18.51 -4.04 -22.01
N ALA A 47 -17.93 -5.23 -22.19
CA ALA A 47 -16.52 -5.64 -22.25
C ALA A 47 -15.44 -4.66 -21.74
N THR A 48 -14.79 -5.03 -20.62
CA THR A 48 -13.65 -4.38 -19.98
C THR A 48 -12.41 -4.32 -20.89
N GLY A 49 -12.17 -3.19 -21.55
CA GLY A 49 -10.94 -2.93 -22.30
C GLY A 49 -10.06 -1.93 -21.56
N ASP A 50 -8.95 -2.39 -20.97
CA ASP A 50 -7.97 -1.51 -20.31
C ASP A 50 -7.60 -0.31 -21.21
N ILE A 51 -7.45 0.86 -20.59
CA ILE A 51 -7.17 2.11 -21.30
C ILE A 51 -5.82 2.01 -22.02
N GLY A 52 -5.84 2.22 -23.33
CA GLY A 52 -4.67 2.22 -24.20
C GLY A 52 -4.44 3.56 -24.87
N VAL A 53 -3.49 3.59 -25.80
CA VAL A 53 -3.21 4.74 -26.66
C VAL A 53 -2.93 4.26 -28.07
N GLN A 54 -3.34 5.04 -29.05
CA GLN A 54 -2.96 4.86 -30.43
C GLN A 54 -2.55 6.19 -31.06
N TYR A 55 -1.68 6.12 -32.05
CA TYR A 55 -1.09 7.31 -32.67
C TYR A 55 -0.70 7.08 -34.12
N ARG A 56 -0.69 8.19 -34.86
CA ARG A 56 -0.26 8.27 -36.25
C ARG A 56 0.41 9.61 -36.49
N GLY A 57 1.12 9.76 -37.59
CA GLY A 57 1.84 11.00 -37.84
C GLY A 57 2.29 11.18 -39.27
N HIS A 58 2.77 12.38 -39.55
CA HIS A 58 3.36 12.76 -40.82
C HIS A 58 4.86 12.57 -40.75
N VAL A 59 5.40 11.72 -41.63
CA VAL A 59 6.85 11.44 -41.73
C VAL A 59 7.37 11.98 -43.04
N GLN A 60 8.52 12.64 -42.99
CA GLN A 60 9.21 13.17 -44.18
C GLN A 60 9.25 12.14 -45.31
N ASN A 61 8.87 12.55 -46.52
CA ASN A 61 8.85 11.74 -47.75
C ASN A 61 7.92 10.52 -47.74
N LYS A 62 7.24 10.22 -46.62
CA LYS A 62 6.26 9.14 -46.49
C LYS A 62 4.83 9.64 -46.40
N GLY A 63 4.64 10.87 -45.94
CA GLY A 63 3.32 11.42 -45.67
C GLY A 63 2.73 10.86 -44.38
N ASP A 64 1.41 10.77 -44.33
CA ASP A 64 0.69 10.25 -43.16
C ASP A 64 0.83 8.73 -43.06
N VAL A 65 1.32 8.26 -41.91
CA VAL A 65 1.57 6.86 -41.59
C VAL A 65 0.95 6.50 -40.24
N PRO A 66 0.55 5.23 -40.02
CA PRO A 66 0.71 4.08 -40.92
C PRO A 66 -0.25 4.08 -42.12
N LEU A 67 0.15 3.39 -43.19
CA LEU A 67 -0.69 3.17 -44.36
C LEU A 67 -1.60 1.92 -44.18
N PRO A 68 -2.77 1.87 -44.82
CA PRO A 68 -3.45 2.98 -45.50
C PRO A 68 -3.74 4.17 -44.56
N VAL A 69 -3.69 5.38 -45.13
CA VAL A 69 -3.94 6.62 -44.38
C VAL A 69 -5.26 6.50 -43.63
N GLY A 70 -5.24 6.79 -42.34
CA GLY A 70 -6.37 6.54 -41.46
C GLY A 70 -6.02 5.61 -40.30
N ASN A 71 -5.11 4.68 -40.53
CA ASN A 71 -4.69 3.72 -39.51
C ASN A 71 -3.86 4.35 -38.39
N PHE A 72 -3.72 3.61 -37.30
CA PHE A 72 -2.94 3.99 -36.13
C PHE A 72 -1.96 2.88 -35.75
N VAL A 73 -0.86 3.28 -35.15
CA VAL A 73 0.01 2.42 -34.35
C VAL A 73 -0.60 2.33 -32.97
N SER A 74 -0.84 1.13 -32.47
CA SER A 74 -1.21 0.92 -31.06
C SER A 74 0.05 0.97 -30.19
N GLY A 75 -0.02 1.69 -29.06
CA GLY A 75 1.07 1.74 -28.09
C GLY A 75 1.39 0.36 -27.50
N PRO A 76 2.68 0.00 -27.27
CA PRO A 76 3.91 0.80 -27.42
C PRO A 76 4.58 0.72 -28.81
N GLY A 77 3.85 0.41 -29.89
CA GLY A 77 4.43 0.25 -31.23
C GLY A 77 5.21 1.47 -31.74
N GLU A 78 6.20 1.30 -32.60
CA GLU A 78 6.97 2.46 -33.10
C GLU A 78 6.22 3.23 -34.20
N LEU A 79 6.14 4.56 -34.06
CA LEU A 79 5.77 5.48 -35.14
C LEU A 79 7.03 6.23 -35.62
N GLY A 80 7.33 6.13 -36.91
CA GLY A 80 8.58 6.63 -37.50
C GLY A 80 9.56 5.51 -37.79
N SER A 81 10.86 5.80 -37.81
CA SER A 81 11.91 4.79 -37.97
C SER A 81 13.25 5.26 -37.42
N GLN A 82 13.96 4.38 -36.72
CA GLN A 82 15.34 4.63 -36.25
C GLN A 82 16.39 4.51 -37.34
N SER A 83 16.07 3.82 -38.45
CA SER A 83 17.06 3.45 -39.46
C SER A 83 17.03 4.30 -40.72
N GLU A 84 15.92 5.01 -40.98
CA GLU A 84 15.74 5.75 -42.21
C GLU A 84 16.22 7.21 -42.11
N GLY A 85 16.45 7.71 -40.90
CA GLY A 85 16.83 9.10 -40.66
C GLY A 85 15.76 10.11 -41.12
N LEU A 86 14.50 9.68 -41.25
CA LEU A 86 13.38 10.54 -41.63
C LEU A 86 12.80 11.19 -40.37
N ARG A 87 12.39 12.45 -40.48
CA ARG A 87 11.84 13.21 -39.35
C ARG A 87 10.32 13.05 -39.23
N LEU A 88 9.83 13.16 -38.01
CA LEU A 88 8.43 13.45 -37.74
C LEU A 88 8.16 14.95 -37.99
N GLU A 89 7.05 15.25 -38.65
CA GLU A 89 6.60 16.63 -38.94
C GLU A 89 5.27 16.95 -38.24
N GLY A 90 4.48 15.92 -37.92
CA GLY A 90 3.21 16.04 -37.23
C GLY A 90 2.75 14.72 -36.63
N LEU A 91 1.84 14.80 -35.65
CA LEU A 91 1.31 13.64 -34.94
C LEU A 91 -0.11 13.87 -34.42
N ARG A 92 -0.83 12.75 -34.30
CA ARG A 92 -2.16 12.63 -33.67
C ARG A 92 -2.09 11.48 -32.68
N ILE A 93 -2.50 11.73 -31.45
CA ILE A 93 -2.49 10.78 -30.34
C ILE A 93 -3.88 10.76 -29.71
N GLU A 94 -4.45 9.58 -29.54
CA GLU A 94 -5.76 9.39 -28.90
C GLU A 94 -5.77 8.16 -28.01
N LEU A 95 -6.57 8.23 -26.95
CA LEU A 95 -6.77 7.11 -26.03
C LEU A 95 -7.71 6.07 -26.65
N THR A 96 -7.56 4.82 -26.22
CA THR A 96 -8.40 3.68 -26.61
C THR A 96 -8.90 2.93 -25.39
N GLY A 97 -9.88 2.03 -25.56
CA GLY A 97 -10.46 1.27 -24.46
C GLY A 97 -11.53 2.06 -23.69
N ASP A 98 -11.70 1.73 -22.41
CA ASP A 98 -12.76 2.27 -21.56
C ASP A 98 -12.37 3.62 -20.94
N VAL A 99 -12.24 4.64 -21.78
CA VAL A 99 -11.89 5.99 -21.35
C VAL A 99 -13.08 6.66 -20.65
N PRO A 100 -12.97 7.05 -19.36
CA PRO A 100 -14.05 7.71 -18.63
C PRO A 100 -14.47 9.04 -19.27
N SER A 101 -15.73 9.41 -19.09
CA SER A 101 -16.20 10.73 -19.53
C SER A 101 -15.43 11.84 -18.82
N GLY A 102 -14.95 12.84 -19.58
CA GLY A 102 -14.12 13.93 -19.06
C GLY A 102 -12.64 13.60 -18.93
N ALA A 103 -12.24 12.34 -19.19
CA ALA A 103 -10.85 11.95 -19.31
C ALA A 103 -10.31 12.22 -20.72
N GLY A 104 -9.00 12.40 -20.84
CA GLY A 104 -8.37 12.69 -22.13
C GLY A 104 -6.86 12.67 -22.12
N ILE A 105 -6.29 12.87 -23.30
CA ILE A 105 -4.86 13.03 -23.55
C ILE A 105 -4.61 14.37 -24.23
N SER A 106 -3.62 15.11 -23.73
CA SER A 106 -3.20 16.40 -24.29
C SER A 106 -1.71 16.38 -24.60
N TYR A 107 -1.31 17.07 -25.66
CA TYR A 107 0.07 17.08 -26.12
C TYR A 107 0.41 18.34 -26.90
N ALA A 108 1.69 18.72 -26.81
CA ALA A 108 2.26 19.82 -27.56
C ALA A 108 3.59 19.38 -28.18
N VAL A 109 3.93 19.95 -29.32
CA VAL A 109 5.18 19.67 -30.03
C VAL A 109 6.00 20.95 -30.22
N HIS A 110 7.32 20.83 -30.10
CA HIS A 110 8.26 21.87 -30.47
C HIS A 110 8.66 21.67 -31.94
N VAL A 111 8.35 22.64 -32.78
CA VAL A 111 8.60 22.59 -34.23
C VAL A 111 9.74 23.52 -34.60
N GLN A 112 10.61 23.06 -35.50
CA GLN A 112 11.71 23.85 -36.06
C GLN A 112 11.24 25.25 -36.48
N ASN A 113 11.97 26.28 -36.05
CA ASN A 113 11.73 27.70 -36.34
C ASN A 113 10.40 28.28 -35.80
N LYS A 114 9.52 27.47 -35.21
CA LYS A 114 8.24 27.92 -34.64
C LYS A 114 8.24 27.85 -33.10
N GLY A 115 9.03 26.96 -32.52
CA GLY A 115 9.05 26.74 -31.08
C GLY A 115 7.93 25.79 -30.64
N TRP A 116 7.53 25.90 -29.37
CA TRP A 116 6.37 25.18 -28.84
C TRP A 116 5.08 25.68 -29.49
N MET A 117 4.36 24.77 -30.13
CA MET A 117 3.02 24.98 -30.67
C MET A 117 1.97 24.89 -29.55
N ASP A 118 0.75 25.36 -29.84
CA ASP A 118 -0.39 25.20 -28.93
C ASP A 118 -0.65 23.73 -28.58
N THR A 119 -1.08 23.49 -27.35
CA THR A 119 -1.52 22.16 -26.90
C THR A 119 -2.77 21.74 -27.66
N VAL A 120 -2.77 20.51 -28.15
CA VAL A 120 -3.94 19.87 -28.76
C VAL A 120 -4.36 18.65 -27.94
N GLU A 121 -5.56 18.14 -28.19
CA GLU A 121 -6.16 17.07 -27.39
C GLU A 121 -6.73 15.96 -28.28
N ASN A 122 -6.81 14.74 -27.74
CA ASN A 122 -7.71 13.68 -28.22
C ASN A 122 -7.80 13.52 -29.76
N GLY A 123 -6.68 13.16 -30.39
CA GLY A 123 -6.61 12.88 -31.83
C GLY A 123 -6.43 14.10 -32.75
N ASP A 124 -6.43 15.31 -32.22
CA ASP A 124 -6.15 16.54 -32.97
C ASP A 124 -4.71 16.59 -33.52
N PHE A 125 -4.47 17.37 -34.57
CA PHE A 125 -3.15 17.38 -35.21
C PHE A 125 -2.19 18.35 -34.52
N ALA A 126 -1.06 17.85 -34.05
CA ALA A 126 0.06 18.64 -33.56
C ALA A 126 1.20 18.65 -34.61
N GLY A 127 1.70 19.82 -34.97
CA GLY A 127 2.86 19.97 -35.88
C GLY A 127 2.51 20.70 -37.17
N THR A 128 3.17 20.34 -38.27
CA THR A 128 2.96 20.96 -39.59
C THR A 128 2.83 19.90 -40.67
N THR A 129 2.03 20.18 -41.71
CA THR A 129 1.93 19.36 -42.92
C THR A 129 2.32 20.20 -44.12
N GLY A 130 3.19 19.67 -44.98
CA GLY A 130 3.57 20.32 -46.25
C GLY A 130 4.55 21.50 -46.12
N GLU A 131 4.96 21.87 -44.91
CA GLU A 131 5.96 22.92 -44.67
C GLU A 131 7.39 22.38 -44.59
N GLY A 132 7.56 21.06 -44.45
CA GLY A 132 8.87 20.42 -44.32
C GLY A 132 9.59 20.75 -43.00
N LEU A 133 8.87 21.20 -41.97
CA LEU A 133 9.42 21.52 -40.66
C LEU A 133 9.34 20.29 -39.75
N ARG A 134 10.42 20.02 -39.02
CA ARG A 134 10.51 18.85 -38.14
C ARG A 134 9.97 19.14 -36.74
N ILE A 135 9.48 18.09 -36.09
CA ILE A 135 9.31 18.04 -34.65
C ILE A 135 10.69 17.81 -34.02
N GLU A 136 11.02 18.61 -33.02
CA GLU A 136 12.28 18.54 -32.27
C GLU A 136 12.05 18.06 -30.82
N ALA A 137 10.87 18.33 -30.25
CA ALA A 137 10.47 17.82 -28.93
C ALA A 137 8.95 17.65 -28.79
N ILE A 138 8.52 16.91 -27.77
CA ILE A 138 7.11 16.66 -27.43
C ILE A 138 6.90 16.58 -25.92
N LYS A 139 5.72 16.99 -25.46
CA LYS A 139 5.19 16.77 -24.10
C LYS A 139 3.79 16.16 -24.20
N ILE A 140 3.48 15.18 -23.36
CA ILE A 140 2.19 14.47 -23.35
C ILE A 140 1.69 14.35 -21.92
N ASN A 141 0.43 14.70 -21.66
CA ASN A 141 -0.23 14.62 -20.36
C ASN A 141 -1.56 13.87 -20.46
N LEU A 142 -2.01 13.33 -19.33
CA LEU A 142 -3.35 12.79 -19.17
C LEU A 142 -4.19 13.74 -18.31
N THR A 143 -5.49 13.79 -18.60
CA THR A 143 -6.49 14.54 -17.84
C THR A 143 -7.58 13.57 -17.41
N GLY A 144 -8.07 13.66 -16.16
CA GLY A 144 -9.20 12.83 -15.68
C GLY A 144 -8.92 11.33 -15.60
N LEU A 145 -7.65 10.91 -15.61
CA LEU A 145 -7.22 9.51 -15.50
C LEU A 145 -6.36 9.27 -14.25
N ASP A 146 -6.91 9.59 -13.09
CA ASP A 146 -6.27 9.26 -11.82
C ASP A 146 -6.08 7.74 -11.73
N GLY A 147 -4.83 7.30 -11.57
CA GLY A 147 -4.50 5.87 -11.62
C GLY A 147 -3.84 5.41 -12.92
N TYR A 148 -3.54 6.32 -13.84
CA TYR A 148 -2.77 6.04 -15.06
C TYR A 148 -1.66 7.06 -15.28
N GLU A 149 -0.61 6.63 -15.95
CA GLU A 149 0.47 7.48 -16.43
C GLU A 149 0.71 7.25 -17.93
N VAL A 150 1.11 8.32 -18.63
CA VAL A 150 1.56 8.21 -20.03
C VAL A 150 3.08 8.20 -20.07
N TYR A 151 3.64 7.13 -20.61
CA TYR A 151 5.07 6.98 -20.84
C TYR A 151 5.38 7.13 -22.32
N TYR A 152 6.42 7.89 -22.65
CA TYR A 152 6.87 8.05 -24.02
C TYR A 152 8.40 8.15 -24.11
N ARG A 153 8.93 7.64 -25.22
CA ARG A 153 10.36 7.64 -25.55
C ARG A 153 10.53 7.73 -27.05
N GLY A 154 11.72 8.10 -27.51
CA GLY A 154 11.94 8.29 -28.94
C GLY A 154 13.39 8.25 -29.36
N HIS A 155 13.58 8.20 -30.68
CA HIS A 155 14.89 8.30 -31.31
C HIS A 155 15.10 9.72 -31.82
N VAL A 156 16.18 10.37 -31.39
CA VAL A 156 16.55 11.72 -31.80
C VAL A 156 17.82 11.66 -32.64
N GLN A 157 17.82 12.38 -33.76
CA GLN A 157 18.96 12.50 -34.65
C GLN A 157 20.26 12.73 -33.88
N ASN A 158 21.31 11.96 -34.20
CA ASN A 158 22.66 12.04 -33.60
C ASN A 158 22.76 11.74 -32.09
N LYS A 159 21.65 11.68 -31.35
CA LYS A 159 21.60 11.25 -29.94
C LYS A 159 21.21 9.79 -29.79
N GLY A 160 20.47 9.26 -30.76
CA GLY A 160 19.91 7.94 -30.69
C GLY A 160 18.68 7.88 -29.78
N ASN A 161 18.54 6.75 -29.10
CA ASN A 161 17.42 6.42 -28.23
C ASN A 161 17.48 7.21 -26.92
N ILE A 162 16.46 8.01 -26.63
CA ILE A 162 16.34 8.80 -25.39
C ILE A 162 14.97 8.63 -24.72
N PRO A 163 14.89 8.78 -23.39
CA PRO A 163 16.01 8.97 -22.46
C PRO A 163 16.81 7.67 -22.22
N ILE A 164 18.04 7.80 -21.73
CA ILE A 164 18.79 6.66 -21.18
C ILE A 164 18.58 6.66 -19.66
N VAL A 165 18.08 5.54 -19.13
CA VAL A 165 17.86 5.30 -17.69
C VAL A 165 18.53 3.98 -17.36
N ASP A 166 19.42 3.97 -16.37
CA ASP A 166 20.18 2.77 -15.95
C ASP A 166 20.93 2.04 -17.09
N ASN A 167 21.48 2.81 -18.04
CA ASN A 167 22.14 2.34 -19.27
C ASN A 167 21.22 1.69 -20.32
N ASP A 168 19.90 1.72 -20.11
CA ASP A 168 18.91 1.21 -21.04
C ASP A 168 18.05 2.33 -21.64
N TRP A 169 17.33 2.02 -22.73
CA TRP A 169 16.39 2.95 -23.34
C TRP A 169 15.13 3.11 -22.48
N GLY A 170 15.17 4.12 -21.62
CA GLY A 170 14.12 4.44 -20.67
C GLY A 170 12.96 5.23 -21.29
N TRP A 171 12.13 5.79 -20.40
CA TRP A 171 10.92 6.52 -20.75
C TRP A 171 10.86 7.84 -19.98
N VAL A 172 10.40 8.90 -20.62
CA VAL A 172 9.86 10.06 -19.91
C VAL A 172 8.36 9.84 -19.67
N LYS A 173 7.76 10.63 -18.78
CA LYS A 173 6.32 10.55 -18.49
C LYS A 173 5.70 11.89 -18.14
N ASN A 174 4.37 11.98 -18.26
CA ASN A 174 3.53 13.05 -17.71
C ASN A 174 4.09 14.47 -17.87
N GLY A 175 4.12 14.96 -19.11
CA GLY A 175 4.48 16.34 -19.43
C GLY A 175 5.98 16.62 -19.46
N ALA A 176 6.82 15.66 -19.08
CA ALA A 176 8.27 15.76 -19.23
C ALA A 176 8.67 15.90 -20.71
N GLU A 177 9.69 16.70 -21.00
CA GLU A 177 10.12 16.93 -22.38
C GLU A 177 10.84 15.68 -22.94
N LEU A 178 10.39 15.19 -24.09
CA LEU A 178 11.12 14.23 -24.92
C LEU A 178 11.63 14.96 -26.17
N GLY A 179 12.94 14.98 -26.40
CA GLY A 179 13.55 15.58 -27.59
C GLY A 179 14.61 16.63 -27.26
N THR A 180 14.77 17.61 -28.15
CA THR A 180 15.69 18.74 -27.97
C THR A 180 15.06 20.05 -28.42
N THR A 181 14.83 20.97 -27.50
CA THR A 181 14.36 22.34 -27.83
C THR A 181 15.48 23.29 -28.25
N SER A 182 16.75 22.99 -27.91
CA SER A 182 17.89 23.92 -28.11
C SER A 182 19.00 23.43 -29.02
N GLU A 183 18.90 22.21 -29.55
CA GLU A 183 19.97 21.59 -30.35
C GLU A 183 19.61 21.46 -31.83
N GLY A 184 18.37 21.74 -32.19
CA GLY A 184 17.87 21.63 -33.55
C GLY A 184 17.88 20.20 -34.10
N LEU A 185 17.88 19.19 -33.23
CA LEU A 185 17.85 17.78 -33.62
C LEU A 185 16.40 17.32 -33.74
N ARG A 186 16.12 16.52 -34.78
CA ARG A 186 14.76 16.06 -35.06
C ARG A 186 14.41 14.79 -34.29
N LEU A 187 13.13 14.65 -33.97
CA LEU A 187 12.55 13.38 -33.55
C LEU A 187 12.30 12.52 -34.80
N GLU A 188 12.85 11.31 -34.81
CA GLU A 188 12.78 10.37 -35.95
C GLU A 188 11.80 9.23 -35.69
N SER A 189 11.65 8.84 -34.43
CA SER A 189 10.61 7.91 -34.00
C SER A 189 10.13 8.17 -32.58
N ILE A 190 8.92 7.67 -32.28
CA ILE A 190 8.31 7.75 -30.95
C ILE A 190 7.57 6.45 -30.62
N GLN A 191 7.62 6.07 -29.35
CA GLN A 191 6.78 5.05 -28.73
C GLN A 191 6.03 5.69 -27.56
N ILE A 192 4.75 5.37 -27.41
CA ILE A 192 3.88 5.88 -26.35
C ILE A 192 3.11 4.70 -25.76
N LYS A 193 3.01 4.63 -24.43
CA LYS A 193 2.14 3.66 -23.75
C LYS A 193 1.40 4.31 -22.59
N ILE A 194 0.23 3.77 -22.29
CA ILE A 194 -0.48 4.03 -21.03
C ILE A 194 -0.12 2.93 -20.07
N VAL A 195 0.19 3.30 -18.84
CA VAL A 195 0.51 2.38 -17.75
C VAL A 195 -0.47 2.67 -16.62
N LYS A 196 -1.15 1.63 -16.14
CA LYS A 196 -1.98 1.72 -14.95
C LYS A 196 -1.07 1.77 -13.71
N THR A 197 -1.25 2.79 -12.87
CA THR A 197 -0.52 2.88 -11.59
C THR A 197 -1.26 2.08 -10.55
N GLU A 198 -0.70 0.92 -10.22
CA GLU A 198 -1.27 0.04 -9.21
C GLU A 198 -0.44 0.11 -7.93
N THR A 199 -1.12 -0.05 -6.80
CA THR A 199 -0.50 -0.08 -5.47
C THR A 199 -0.66 -1.44 -4.81
N TYR A 200 0.35 -1.82 -4.04
CA TYR A 200 0.16 -2.68 -2.90
C TYR A 200 -0.03 -1.78 -1.67
N THR A 201 -1.22 -1.84 -1.07
CA THR A 201 -1.57 -1.07 0.13
C THR A 201 -1.59 -1.95 1.37
N ALA A 202 -0.71 -1.71 2.32
CA ALA A 202 -0.72 -2.42 3.61
C ALA A 202 -1.45 -1.59 4.67
N LEU A 203 -2.40 -2.21 5.36
CA LEU A 203 -3.24 -1.61 6.39
C LEU A 203 -3.05 -2.32 7.72
N GLY A 204 -3.27 -1.61 8.82
CA GLY A 204 -3.34 -2.22 10.14
C GLY A 204 -2.52 -1.51 11.19
N ASP A 205 -1.92 -2.28 12.09
CA ASP A 205 -1.22 -1.78 13.27
C ASP A 205 0.32 -1.83 13.15
N SER A 206 1.02 -2.02 14.27
CA SER A 206 2.49 -2.07 14.34
C SER A 206 3.08 -3.24 13.55
N ILE A 207 2.33 -4.33 13.35
CA ILE A 207 2.79 -5.47 12.56
C ILE A 207 2.88 -5.10 11.08
N ALA A 208 1.84 -4.45 10.55
CA ALA A 208 1.83 -3.90 9.19
C ALA A 208 2.90 -2.82 9.01
N TYR A 209 3.12 -2.00 10.03
CA TYR A 209 4.20 -1.01 10.04
C TYR A 209 5.61 -1.63 9.93
N GLY A 210 5.79 -2.87 10.41
CA GLY A 210 7.10 -3.55 10.42
C GLY A 210 7.91 -3.29 11.69
N MET A 211 7.25 -3.03 12.82
CA MET A 211 7.91 -2.76 14.10
C MET A 211 8.81 -3.92 14.52
N SER A 212 9.99 -3.61 15.06
CA SER A 212 11.00 -4.57 15.53
C SER A 212 11.72 -5.40 14.46
N ALA A 213 11.36 -5.25 13.18
CA ALA A 213 12.18 -5.71 12.08
C ALA A 213 13.37 -4.77 11.82
N THR A 214 14.48 -5.35 11.34
CA THR A 214 15.51 -4.58 10.63
C THR A 214 14.88 -3.75 9.50
N PRO A 215 15.27 -2.48 9.30
CA PRO A 215 14.68 -1.63 8.26
C PRO A 215 14.67 -2.31 6.88
N GLY A 216 13.49 -2.37 6.25
CA GLY A 216 13.29 -3.05 4.97
C GLY A 216 13.03 -4.56 5.05
N SER A 217 13.07 -5.16 6.25
CA SER A 217 12.80 -6.59 6.49
C SER A 217 11.45 -6.84 7.17
N GLY A 218 10.58 -5.83 7.26
CA GLY A 218 9.19 -6.04 7.66
C GLY A 218 8.44 -6.86 6.61
N TYR A 219 7.45 -7.65 7.03
CA TYR A 219 6.74 -8.57 6.12
C TYR A 219 6.13 -7.84 4.91
N VAL A 220 5.67 -6.60 5.09
CA VAL A 220 5.15 -5.75 4.02
C VAL A 220 6.20 -5.45 2.97
N ASN A 221 7.43 -5.13 3.37
CA ASN A 221 8.53 -4.84 2.43
C ASN A 221 8.96 -6.10 1.68
N LEU A 222 9.08 -7.23 2.39
CA LEU A 222 9.44 -8.51 1.79
C LEU A 222 8.39 -8.95 0.76
N PHE A 223 7.11 -8.88 1.14
CA PHE A 223 6.01 -9.21 0.25
C PHE A 223 5.93 -8.29 -0.96
N TYR A 224 6.18 -6.98 -0.78
CA TYR A 224 6.25 -6.03 -1.90
C TYR A 224 7.35 -6.37 -2.90
N ASN A 225 8.55 -6.75 -2.43
CA ASN A 225 9.67 -7.07 -3.31
C ASN A 225 9.34 -8.28 -4.20
N ASP A 226 8.69 -9.30 -3.64
CA ASP A 226 8.23 -10.48 -4.38
C ASP A 226 7.13 -10.12 -5.37
N LEU A 227 6.13 -9.34 -4.96
CA LEU A 227 5.08 -8.86 -5.85
C LEU A 227 5.65 -8.08 -7.03
N LYS A 228 6.62 -7.19 -6.79
CA LYS A 228 7.26 -6.39 -7.84
C LYS A 228 8.07 -7.23 -8.83
N GLY A 229 8.59 -8.38 -8.39
CA GLY A 229 9.29 -9.34 -9.25
C GLY A 229 8.37 -10.11 -10.20
N MET A 230 7.04 -10.06 -10.01
CA MET A 230 6.08 -10.75 -10.86
C MET A 230 5.81 -9.96 -12.15
N SER A 231 5.67 -10.69 -13.26
CA SER A 231 5.28 -10.09 -14.55
C SER A 231 3.96 -9.34 -14.41
N GLY A 232 3.90 -8.11 -14.92
CA GLY A 232 2.73 -7.24 -14.82
C GLY A 232 2.64 -6.41 -13.53
N ASN A 233 3.67 -6.45 -12.68
CA ASN A 233 3.81 -5.62 -11.47
C ASN A 233 5.06 -4.72 -11.52
N GLU A 234 5.64 -4.50 -12.70
CA GLU A 234 6.88 -3.75 -12.87
C GLU A 234 6.77 -2.32 -12.31
N ASP A 235 5.59 -1.71 -12.48
CA ASP A 235 5.25 -0.37 -12.03
C ASP A 235 4.46 -0.35 -10.70
N LEU A 236 4.36 -1.50 -10.00
CA LEU A 236 3.68 -1.61 -8.71
C LEU A 236 4.42 -0.78 -7.65
N SER A 237 3.68 0.04 -6.91
CA SER A 237 4.20 0.84 -5.81
C SER A 237 3.68 0.39 -4.45
N LEU A 238 4.49 0.54 -3.40
CA LEU A 238 4.08 0.22 -2.02
C LEU A 238 3.54 1.46 -1.31
N VAL A 239 2.36 1.35 -0.71
CA VAL A 239 1.80 2.31 0.24
C VAL A 239 1.57 1.61 1.57
N ASN A 240 2.48 1.78 2.52
CA ASN A 240 2.31 1.23 3.87
C ASN A 240 1.60 2.25 4.77
N LEU A 241 0.38 1.92 5.18
CA LEU A 241 -0.50 2.72 6.03
C LEU A 241 -0.71 2.07 7.41
N GLY A 242 0.14 1.12 7.79
CA GLY A 242 0.14 0.55 9.14
C GLY A 242 0.45 1.61 10.18
N VAL A 243 -0.37 1.71 11.23
CA VAL A 243 -0.19 2.69 12.30
C VAL A 243 -0.06 1.98 13.65
N PRO A 244 1.12 2.01 14.28
CA PRO A 244 1.33 1.41 15.59
C PRO A 244 0.26 1.82 16.62
N GLY A 245 -0.26 0.83 17.35
CA GLY A 245 -1.28 1.03 18.38
C GLY A 245 -2.73 1.02 17.87
N TYR A 246 -2.99 0.95 16.56
CA TYR A 246 -4.36 0.91 16.03
C TYR A 246 -5.13 -0.32 16.50
N THR A 247 -6.33 -0.07 17.02
CA THR A 247 -7.41 -1.06 17.16
C THR A 247 -8.20 -1.18 15.86
N SER A 248 -9.07 -2.19 15.77
CA SER A 248 -10.02 -2.34 14.65
C SER A 248 -10.85 -1.08 14.41
N SER A 249 -11.33 -0.41 15.46
CA SER A 249 -12.19 0.77 15.32
C SER A 249 -11.43 1.97 14.76
N GLN A 250 -10.14 2.09 15.11
CA GLN A 250 -9.27 3.15 14.56
C GLN A 250 -8.95 2.90 13.10
N LEU A 251 -8.68 1.65 12.70
CA LEU A 251 -8.52 1.29 11.29
C LEU A 251 -9.80 1.56 10.50
N LEU A 252 -10.97 1.17 11.03
CA LEU A 252 -12.25 1.45 10.39
C LEU A 252 -12.49 2.95 10.20
N ASN A 253 -12.14 3.75 11.20
CA ASN A 253 -12.21 5.20 11.12
C ASN A 253 -11.26 5.76 10.05
N GLN A 254 -10.02 5.28 9.97
CA GLN A 254 -9.08 5.65 8.91
C GLN A 254 -9.65 5.34 7.53
N LEU A 255 -10.15 4.13 7.32
CA LEU A 255 -10.75 3.70 6.05
C LEU A 255 -11.93 4.58 5.62
N SER A 256 -12.69 5.08 6.58
CA SER A 256 -13.91 5.85 6.32
C SER A 256 -13.65 7.34 6.11
N ASN A 257 -12.57 7.87 6.71
CA ASN A 257 -12.41 9.31 6.88
C ASN A 257 -11.07 9.89 6.39
N ASP A 258 -10.05 9.08 6.09
CA ASP A 258 -8.77 9.59 5.59
C ASP A 258 -8.71 9.59 4.05
N PRO A 259 -8.68 10.77 3.39
CA PRO A 259 -8.59 10.87 1.93
C PRO A 259 -7.34 10.20 1.35
N THR A 260 -6.24 10.19 2.10
CA THR A 260 -4.99 9.56 1.66
C THR A 260 -5.15 8.05 1.56
N THR A 261 -5.75 7.44 2.59
CA THR A 261 -6.09 6.01 2.61
C THR A 261 -7.08 5.66 1.49
N MET A 262 -8.13 6.46 1.29
CA MET A 262 -9.11 6.22 0.22
C MET A 262 -8.47 6.30 -1.18
N ALA A 263 -7.59 7.28 -1.42
CA ALA A 263 -6.87 7.42 -2.69
C ALA A 263 -5.84 6.31 -2.93
N ALA A 264 -5.22 5.78 -1.87
CA ALA A 264 -4.33 4.64 -1.96
C ALA A 264 -5.09 3.34 -2.28
N LEU A 265 -6.29 3.18 -1.71
CA LEU A 265 -7.14 2.01 -1.94
C LEU A 265 -7.78 2.01 -3.32
N SER A 266 -8.18 3.16 -3.86
CA SER A 266 -8.74 3.22 -5.22
C SER A 266 -7.77 2.68 -6.29
N LYS A 267 -6.46 2.74 -6.04
CA LYS A 267 -5.39 2.23 -6.92
C LYS A 267 -4.89 0.84 -6.52
N ALA A 268 -5.40 0.26 -5.43
CA ALA A 268 -4.86 -0.98 -4.89
C ALA A 268 -5.16 -2.15 -5.83
N LYS A 269 -4.11 -2.87 -6.20
CA LYS A 269 -4.17 -4.22 -6.80
C LYS A 269 -4.09 -5.28 -5.72
N VAL A 270 -3.32 -5.01 -4.67
CA VAL A 270 -3.14 -5.90 -3.52
C VAL A 270 -3.38 -5.10 -2.25
N VAL A 271 -4.12 -5.68 -1.31
CA VAL A 271 -4.29 -5.14 0.04
C VAL A 271 -3.91 -6.18 1.07
N THR A 272 -3.09 -5.80 2.05
CA THR A 272 -2.87 -6.63 3.25
C THR A 272 -3.43 -5.96 4.50
N VAL A 273 -3.94 -6.75 5.44
CA VAL A 273 -4.47 -6.25 6.72
C VAL A 273 -3.93 -7.05 7.90
N SER A 274 -3.30 -6.37 8.85
CA SER A 274 -2.91 -6.95 10.16
C SER A 274 -3.34 -6.03 11.29
N VAL A 275 -4.43 -6.38 11.97
CA VAL A 275 -4.99 -5.60 13.08
C VAL A 275 -5.69 -6.51 14.08
N GLY A 276 -5.75 -6.11 15.34
CA GLY A 276 -6.56 -6.75 16.38
C GLY A 276 -5.81 -7.01 17.68
N GLY A 277 -4.47 -7.04 17.65
CA GLY A 277 -3.66 -7.20 18.86
C GLY A 277 -3.93 -6.09 19.88
N ASN A 278 -4.13 -4.86 19.41
CA ASN A 278 -4.45 -3.72 20.28
C ASN A 278 -5.87 -3.76 20.85
N ASN A 279 -6.81 -4.52 20.26
CA ASN A 279 -8.09 -4.78 20.89
C ASN A 279 -7.93 -5.60 22.19
N ILE A 280 -6.82 -6.31 22.37
CA ILE A 280 -6.48 -7.03 23.60
C ILE A 280 -5.57 -6.16 24.48
N LEU A 281 -4.50 -5.60 23.94
CA LEU A 281 -3.48 -4.89 24.72
C LEU A 281 -3.95 -3.55 25.29
N ALA A 282 -4.67 -2.73 24.52
CA ALA A 282 -5.12 -1.41 24.97
C ALA A 282 -6.00 -1.46 26.24
N PRO A 283 -7.03 -2.32 26.34
CA PRO A 283 -7.84 -2.41 27.57
C PRO A 283 -7.07 -2.96 28.78
N VAL A 284 -6.04 -3.82 28.57
CA VAL A 284 -5.15 -4.26 29.66
C VAL A 284 -4.38 -3.07 30.21
N ILE A 285 -3.75 -2.30 29.32
CA ILE A 285 -2.96 -1.10 29.68
C ILE A 285 -3.84 -0.08 30.41
N ALA A 286 -5.03 0.22 29.89
CA ALA A 286 -5.95 1.16 30.50
C ALA A 286 -6.42 0.71 31.90
N SER A 287 -6.71 -0.58 32.06
CA SER A 287 -7.14 -1.14 33.35
C SER A 287 -6.02 -1.07 34.40
N LEU A 288 -4.78 -1.35 34.00
CA LEU A 288 -3.62 -1.22 34.88
C LEU A 288 -3.30 0.24 35.21
N ALA A 289 -3.33 1.14 34.23
CA ALA A 289 -3.15 2.57 34.46
C ALA A 289 -4.14 3.10 35.51
N ALA A 290 -5.42 2.74 35.39
CA ALA A 290 -6.43 3.09 36.38
C ALA A 290 -6.15 2.48 37.76
N ALA A 291 -5.79 1.20 37.82
CA ALA A 291 -5.50 0.51 39.09
C ALA A 291 -4.30 1.12 39.84
N PHE A 292 -3.30 1.60 39.12
CA PHE A 292 -2.12 2.28 39.68
C PHE A 292 -2.26 3.80 39.74
N SER A 293 -3.41 4.37 39.36
CA SER A 293 -3.67 5.82 39.32
C SER A 293 -2.66 6.60 38.48
N LEU A 294 -2.35 6.07 37.29
CA LEU A 294 -1.41 6.64 36.32
C LEU A 294 -2.14 7.25 35.12
N ASP A 295 -1.50 8.22 34.48
CA ASP A 295 -2.00 8.83 33.25
C ASP A 295 -1.46 8.07 32.02
N PRO A 296 -2.30 7.29 31.31
CA PRO A 296 -1.87 6.53 30.15
C PRO A 296 -1.49 7.40 28.93
N THR A 297 -1.75 8.70 28.98
CA THR A 297 -1.38 9.66 27.91
C THR A 297 -0.04 10.34 28.16
N SER A 298 0.56 10.14 29.33
CA SER A 298 1.86 10.71 29.69
C SER A 298 2.98 10.12 28.82
N ALA A 299 3.89 10.98 28.35
CA ALA A 299 5.10 10.53 27.65
C ALA A 299 6.02 9.66 28.53
N THR A 300 5.91 9.79 29.86
CA THR A 300 6.65 8.98 30.84
C THR A 300 5.85 7.80 31.37
N PHE A 301 4.61 7.62 30.92
CA PHE A 301 3.74 6.51 31.32
C PHE A 301 4.40 5.11 31.27
N PRO A 302 5.19 4.73 30.22
CA PRO A 302 5.88 3.44 30.21
C PRO A 302 6.77 3.23 31.45
N ALA A 303 7.55 4.27 31.78
CA ALA A 303 8.47 4.25 32.92
C ALA A 303 7.73 4.30 34.26
N GLU A 304 6.66 5.10 34.35
CA GLU A 304 5.82 5.22 35.54
C GLU A 304 5.13 3.92 35.89
N LEU A 305 4.49 3.29 34.91
CA LEU A 305 3.77 2.04 35.14
C LEU A 305 4.75 0.87 35.36
N ALA A 306 5.92 0.84 34.69
CA ALA A 306 7.00 -0.06 35.08
C ALA A 306 7.43 0.16 36.55
N ALA A 307 7.66 1.41 36.98
CA ALA A 307 8.02 1.69 38.36
C ALA A 307 6.93 1.28 39.37
N ALA A 308 5.66 1.46 39.02
CA ALA A 308 4.51 1.09 39.85
C ALA A 308 4.39 -0.43 40.03
N LEU A 309 4.60 -1.20 38.96
CA LEU A 309 4.57 -2.66 39.04
C LEU A 309 5.74 -3.25 39.83
N ALA A 310 6.83 -2.50 40.02
CA ALA A 310 8.02 -2.97 40.73
C ALA A 310 7.85 -2.87 42.25
N GLN A 311 6.83 -2.14 42.70
CA GLN A 311 6.60 -1.91 44.11
C GLN A 311 6.08 -3.18 44.81
N PRO A 312 6.52 -3.44 46.06
CA PRO A 312 5.89 -4.45 46.90
C PRO A 312 4.37 -4.23 47.00
N GLY A 313 3.58 -5.28 46.82
CA GLY A 313 2.10 -5.21 46.85
C GLY A 313 1.43 -5.01 45.48
N ALA A 314 2.19 -4.76 44.40
CA ALA A 314 1.64 -4.68 43.06
C ALA A 314 0.87 -5.96 42.65
N GLU A 315 1.31 -7.15 43.11
CA GLU A 315 0.64 -8.44 42.86
C GLU A 315 -0.83 -8.45 43.29
N ASP A 316 -1.13 -7.88 44.45
CA ASP A 316 -2.49 -7.88 45.00
C ASP A 316 -3.39 -6.93 44.19
N ILE A 317 -2.85 -5.77 43.79
CA ILE A 317 -3.53 -4.80 42.92
C ILE A 317 -3.86 -5.44 41.58
N ILE A 318 -2.88 -6.11 40.97
CA ILE A 318 -3.04 -6.82 39.69
C ILE A 318 -4.11 -7.90 39.81
N THR A 319 -3.98 -8.77 40.82
CA THR A 319 -4.90 -9.89 41.03
C THR A 319 -6.33 -9.40 41.21
N ALA A 320 -6.51 -8.31 41.97
CA ALA A 320 -7.79 -7.65 42.14
C ALA A 320 -8.33 -6.99 40.85
N THR A 321 -7.43 -6.62 39.92
CA THR A 321 -7.77 -5.97 38.64
C THR A 321 -8.07 -6.98 37.52
N LEU A 322 -7.66 -8.25 37.64
CA LEU A 322 -7.90 -9.29 36.62
C LEU A 322 -9.37 -9.40 36.15
N PRO A 323 -10.40 -9.33 37.03
CA PRO A 323 -11.80 -9.34 36.58
C PRO A 323 -12.17 -8.13 35.71
N THR A 324 -11.63 -6.95 36.02
CA THR A 324 -11.80 -5.73 35.22
C THR A 324 -11.10 -5.87 33.87
N ILE A 325 -9.87 -6.39 33.85
CA ILE A 325 -9.13 -6.67 32.61
C ILE A 325 -9.94 -7.62 31.73
N GLN A 326 -10.41 -8.75 32.29
CA GLN A 326 -11.22 -9.73 31.55
C GLN A 326 -12.45 -9.07 30.91
N THR A 327 -13.16 -8.22 31.67
CA THR A 327 -14.36 -7.55 31.19
C THR A 327 -14.04 -6.56 30.07
N SER A 328 -13.03 -5.71 30.26
CA SER A 328 -12.60 -4.71 29.27
C SER A 328 -12.06 -5.34 27.98
N VAL A 329 -11.26 -6.40 28.09
CA VAL A 329 -10.76 -7.16 26.94
C VAL A 329 -11.92 -7.82 26.20
N THR A 330 -12.85 -8.47 26.91
CA THR A 330 -14.03 -9.10 26.29
C THR A 330 -14.87 -8.09 25.51
N ALA A 331 -15.09 -6.89 26.06
CA ALA A 331 -15.82 -5.83 25.39
C ALA A 331 -15.08 -5.34 24.13
N SER A 332 -13.78 -5.11 24.21
CA SER A 332 -12.95 -4.65 23.09
C SER A 332 -12.78 -5.70 21.98
N VAL A 333 -12.72 -6.98 22.33
CA VAL A 333 -12.77 -8.10 21.37
C VAL A 333 -14.14 -8.21 20.72
N THR A 334 -15.22 -7.98 21.47
CA THR A 334 -16.57 -7.91 20.89
C THR A 334 -16.67 -6.78 19.86
N GLN A 335 -16.03 -5.63 20.14
CA GLN A 335 -15.94 -4.53 19.18
C GLN A 335 -15.17 -4.95 17.92
N PHE A 336 -14.07 -5.70 18.03
CA PHE A 336 -13.38 -6.26 16.86
C PHE A 336 -14.33 -7.09 15.98
N VAL A 337 -15.16 -7.95 16.60
CA VAL A 337 -16.12 -8.79 15.88
C VAL A 337 -17.15 -7.94 15.10
N THR A 338 -17.50 -6.77 15.63
CA THR A 338 -18.40 -5.81 14.96
C THR A 338 -17.70 -5.04 13.85
N ASP A 339 -16.47 -4.58 14.09
CA ASP A 339 -15.74 -3.75 13.13
C ASP A 339 -15.25 -4.56 11.93
N TRP A 340 -14.83 -5.81 12.13
CA TRP A 340 -14.14 -6.59 11.10
C TRP A 340 -14.93 -6.74 9.78
N PRO A 341 -16.21 -7.12 9.78
CA PRO A 341 -17.00 -7.15 8.55
C PRO A 341 -17.12 -5.79 7.86
N GLN A 342 -17.16 -4.70 8.64
CA GLN A 342 -17.24 -3.33 8.11
C GLN A 342 -15.91 -2.90 7.48
N ILE A 343 -14.78 -3.21 8.12
CA ILE A 343 -13.43 -2.99 7.57
C ILE A 343 -13.31 -3.65 6.20
N ILE A 344 -13.66 -4.93 6.11
CA ILE A 344 -13.57 -5.69 4.87
C ILE A 344 -14.54 -5.16 3.81
N ALA A 345 -15.77 -4.81 4.18
CA ALA A 345 -16.74 -4.22 3.27
C ALA A 345 -16.22 -2.89 2.70
N THR A 346 -15.71 -2.00 3.55
CA THR A 346 -15.16 -0.70 3.14
C THR A 346 -13.96 -0.87 2.21
N ILE A 347 -13.04 -1.79 2.51
CA ILE A 347 -11.90 -2.08 1.62
C ILE A 347 -12.40 -2.54 0.25
N LYS A 348 -13.37 -3.46 0.19
CA LYS A 348 -13.93 -3.94 -1.09
C LYS A 348 -14.68 -2.88 -1.87
N THR A 349 -15.32 -1.93 -1.18
CA THR A 349 -15.95 -0.78 -1.84
C THR A 349 -14.92 0.16 -2.43
N LEU A 350 -13.84 0.45 -1.70
CA LEU A 350 -12.78 1.36 -2.14
C LEU A 350 -11.84 0.74 -3.17
N ALA A 351 -11.63 -0.58 -3.10
CA ALA A 351 -10.69 -1.34 -3.92
C ALA A 351 -11.34 -2.64 -4.48
N PRO A 352 -12.41 -2.54 -5.30
CA PRO A 352 -13.17 -3.70 -5.77
C PRO A 352 -12.34 -4.69 -6.61
N GLN A 353 -11.26 -4.21 -7.22
CA GLN A 353 -10.32 -5.00 -8.02
C GLN A 353 -9.23 -5.70 -7.19
N ALA A 354 -9.06 -5.33 -5.91
CA ALA A 354 -7.89 -5.75 -5.16
C ALA A 354 -8.02 -7.18 -4.66
N ASP A 355 -6.93 -7.94 -4.78
CA ASP A 355 -6.75 -9.16 -4.00
C ASP A 355 -6.43 -8.78 -2.54
N ILE A 356 -7.27 -9.23 -1.61
CA ILE A 356 -7.14 -8.92 -0.18
C ILE A 356 -6.58 -10.12 0.57
N VAL A 357 -5.55 -9.89 1.39
CA VAL A 357 -5.00 -10.89 2.32
C VAL A 357 -4.90 -10.36 3.74
N VAL A 358 -5.34 -11.18 4.68
CA VAL A 358 -5.42 -10.79 6.09
C VAL A 358 -4.61 -11.77 6.93
N ALA A 359 -3.98 -11.27 7.99
CA ALA A 359 -3.20 -12.09 8.92
C ALA A 359 -4.01 -12.44 10.16
N THR A 360 -3.97 -13.69 10.60
CA THR A 360 -4.41 -14.06 11.96
C THR A 360 -3.44 -13.51 13.01
N LEU A 361 -3.91 -13.34 14.25
CA LEU A 361 -3.06 -12.98 15.39
C LEU A 361 -2.34 -14.22 15.91
N TYR A 362 -1.03 -14.15 16.09
CA TYR A 362 -0.29 -15.15 16.86
C TYR A 362 -0.39 -14.88 18.37
N ASP A 363 -0.07 -15.88 19.18
CA ASP A 363 0.05 -15.72 20.63
C ASP A 363 1.53 -15.51 21.03
N PRO A 364 1.93 -14.33 21.52
CA PRO A 364 3.28 -14.09 22.00
C PRO A 364 3.54 -14.70 23.39
N ILE A 365 2.51 -15.13 24.12
CA ILE A 365 2.63 -15.59 25.51
C ILE A 365 2.49 -17.12 25.64
N ASN A 366 2.98 -17.68 26.74
CA ASN A 366 2.91 -19.12 27.00
C ASN A 366 1.84 -19.46 28.04
N THR A 367 1.51 -20.75 28.13
CA THR A 367 0.48 -21.29 29.05
C THR A 367 0.74 -21.04 30.54
N GLN A 368 1.95 -20.63 30.93
CA GLN A 368 2.29 -20.30 32.31
C GLN A 368 2.13 -18.81 32.63
N ASP A 369 1.77 -17.99 31.65
CA ASP A 369 1.53 -16.55 31.82
C ASP A 369 0.18 -16.29 32.52
N PRO A 370 0.11 -15.42 33.55
CA PRO A 370 -1.14 -15.09 34.24
C PRO A 370 -2.24 -14.52 33.32
N LEU A 371 -1.87 -13.86 32.23
CA LEU A 371 -2.81 -13.30 31.25
C LEU A 371 -3.19 -14.31 30.17
N TYR A 372 -2.57 -15.49 30.10
CA TYR A 372 -2.90 -16.54 29.12
C TYR A 372 -4.39 -16.89 29.11
N ALA A 373 -4.99 -17.00 30.30
CA ALA A 373 -6.43 -17.30 30.44
C ALA A 373 -7.35 -16.22 29.86
N ILE A 374 -6.84 -15.00 29.65
CA ILE A 374 -7.57 -13.86 29.07
C ILE A 374 -7.24 -13.73 27.57
N PHE A 375 -5.95 -13.83 27.22
CA PHE A 375 -5.44 -13.60 25.87
C PHE A 375 -5.82 -14.70 24.91
N GLU A 376 -5.58 -15.96 25.26
CA GLU A 376 -5.79 -17.07 24.32
C GLU A 376 -7.27 -17.16 23.85
N PRO A 377 -8.30 -17.12 24.72
CA PRO A 377 -9.68 -17.09 24.26
C PRO A 377 -10.03 -15.86 23.39
N SER A 378 -9.36 -14.74 23.64
CA SER A 378 -9.53 -13.50 22.88
C SER A 378 -8.91 -13.59 21.49
N ILE A 379 -7.68 -14.10 21.39
CA ILE A 379 -6.98 -14.39 20.14
C ILE A 379 -7.79 -15.39 19.31
N GLN A 380 -8.27 -16.48 19.91
CA GLN A 380 -9.14 -17.45 19.24
C GLN A 380 -10.43 -16.82 18.70
N THR A 381 -11.04 -15.90 19.45
CA THR A 381 -12.26 -15.20 19.01
C THR A 381 -11.98 -14.30 17.81
N ILE A 382 -10.88 -13.54 17.85
CA ILE A 382 -10.44 -12.69 16.73
C ILE A 382 -10.11 -13.55 15.51
N ASN A 383 -9.27 -14.57 15.67
CA ASN A 383 -8.84 -15.43 14.57
C ASN A 383 -10.00 -16.16 13.92
N ARG A 384 -10.96 -16.66 14.70
CA ARG A 384 -12.18 -17.27 14.14
C ARG A 384 -13.01 -16.27 13.32
N THR A 385 -13.02 -15.00 13.72
CA THR A 385 -13.69 -13.93 12.97
C THR A 385 -12.96 -13.64 11.66
N ILE A 386 -11.64 -13.54 11.71
CA ILE A 386 -10.77 -13.37 10.53
C ILE A 386 -10.92 -14.57 9.58
N MET A 387 -11.01 -15.79 10.09
CA MET A 387 -11.11 -17.01 9.28
C MET A 387 -12.54 -17.33 8.80
N THR A 388 -13.46 -16.36 8.81
CA THR A 388 -14.84 -16.55 8.34
C THR A 388 -14.85 -17.05 6.88
N PRO A 389 -15.40 -18.25 6.59
CA PRO A 389 -15.42 -18.81 5.25
C PRO A 389 -16.19 -17.93 4.25
N GLY A 390 -15.72 -17.85 3.01
CA GLY A 390 -16.42 -17.11 1.96
C GLY A 390 -16.43 -15.59 2.15
N ALA A 391 -15.64 -15.06 3.08
CA ALA A 391 -15.57 -13.62 3.34
C ALA A 391 -14.91 -12.81 2.20
N GLY A 392 -14.46 -13.47 1.13
CA GLY A 392 -13.92 -12.86 -0.09
C GLY A 392 -12.58 -12.16 0.11
N TYR A 393 -11.72 -12.76 0.93
CA TYR A 393 -10.29 -12.45 1.09
C TYR A 393 -9.56 -13.75 1.40
N LYS A 394 -8.23 -13.78 1.22
CA LYS A 394 -7.39 -14.93 1.59
C LYS A 394 -6.78 -14.70 2.97
N VAL A 395 -6.44 -15.78 3.68
CA VAL A 395 -5.95 -15.71 5.06
C VAL A 395 -4.53 -16.24 5.13
N ALA A 396 -3.62 -15.40 5.63
CA ALA A 396 -2.31 -15.83 6.11
C ALA A 396 -2.48 -16.33 7.56
N ASP A 397 -2.48 -17.65 7.75
CA ASP A 397 -2.64 -18.27 9.08
C ASP A 397 -1.34 -18.21 9.90
N VAL A 398 -1.01 -17.00 10.34
CA VAL A 398 0.17 -16.68 11.16
C VAL A 398 0.09 -17.35 12.53
N TYR A 399 -1.10 -17.49 13.12
CA TYR A 399 -1.30 -18.19 14.39
C TYR A 399 -0.72 -19.61 14.34
N THR A 400 -1.14 -20.41 13.37
CA THR A 400 -0.62 -21.78 13.20
C THR A 400 0.86 -21.76 12.81
N ALA A 401 1.29 -20.81 11.97
CA ALA A 401 2.68 -20.67 11.58
C ALA A 401 3.62 -20.51 12.78
N PHE A 402 3.28 -19.59 13.70
CA PHE A 402 4.08 -19.32 14.89
C PHE A 402 4.04 -20.50 15.86
N ALA A 403 2.87 -21.12 16.06
CA ALA A 403 2.71 -22.25 16.97
C ALA A 403 3.47 -23.52 16.54
N THR A 404 3.68 -23.69 15.23
CA THR A 404 4.30 -24.91 14.67
C THR A 404 5.75 -24.71 14.23
N TYR A 405 6.29 -23.49 14.33
CA TYR A 405 7.65 -23.17 13.92
C TYR A 405 8.70 -24.04 14.63
N GLN A 406 9.60 -24.65 13.84
CA GLN A 406 10.67 -25.52 14.32
C GLN A 406 12.08 -24.94 14.08
N GLY A 407 12.18 -23.69 13.62
CA GLY A 407 13.49 -23.06 13.40
C GLY A 407 14.17 -22.63 14.70
N SER A 408 15.43 -22.22 14.59
CA SER A 408 16.27 -21.88 15.76
C SER A 408 16.18 -20.42 16.19
N GLU A 409 15.64 -19.54 15.33
CA GLU A 409 15.54 -18.11 15.61
C GLU A 409 14.27 -17.79 16.39
N ALA A 410 14.36 -16.88 17.36
CA ALA A 410 13.17 -16.45 18.10
C ALA A 410 12.27 -15.62 17.18
N LEU A 411 11.02 -16.03 16.99
CA LEU A 411 10.04 -15.29 16.18
C LEU A 411 9.52 -14.03 16.88
N VAL A 412 9.53 -14.04 18.21
CA VAL A 412 9.20 -12.89 19.07
C VAL A 412 10.25 -12.79 20.16
N ASN A 413 10.59 -11.58 20.57
CA ASN A 413 11.45 -11.36 21.73
C ASN A 413 10.60 -11.23 23.00
N PHE A 414 9.68 -12.16 23.19
CA PHE A 414 8.80 -12.22 24.36
C PHE A 414 9.14 -13.43 25.23
N ASN A 415 9.70 -13.17 26.41
CA ASN A 415 9.94 -14.16 27.44
C ASN A 415 9.92 -13.49 28.82
N TRP A 416 8.79 -13.70 29.51
CA TRP A 416 8.56 -13.12 30.83
C TRP A 416 9.67 -13.50 31.82
N TYR A 417 10.13 -14.76 31.80
CA TYR A 417 11.06 -15.30 32.81
C TYR A 417 12.43 -14.63 32.82
N ILE A 418 12.81 -14.02 31.70
CA ILE A 418 14.15 -13.42 31.50
C ILE A 418 14.09 -11.92 31.20
N GLY A 419 12.91 -11.29 31.27
CA GLY A 419 12.77 -9.85 31.08
C GLY A 419 12.68 -9.38 29.62
N SER A 420 12.48 -10.30 28.66
CA SER A 420 12.30 -9.94 27.24
C SER A 420 10.82 -9.80 26.94
N LEU A 421 10.42 -8.73 26.27
CA LEU A 421 9.06 -8.20 26.39
C LEU A 421 8.45 -7.63 25.15
N ASP A 422 9.17 -7.73 24.05
CA ASP A 422 8.67 -7.24 22.80
C ASP A 422 7.76 -8.31 22.21
N PRO A 423 6.42 -8.07 22.18
CA PRO A 423 5.51 -9.03 21.60
C PRO A 423 5.57 -8.97 20.07
N HIS A 424 6.23 -7.95 19.49
CA HIS A 424 6.33 -7.81 18.05
C HIS A 424 7.21 -8.91 17.45
N PRO A 425 6.96 -9.27 16.19
CA PRO A 425 7.78 -10.23 15.49
C PRO A 425 9.20 -9.68 15.36
N THR A 426 10.19 -10.54 15.56
CA THR A 426 11.56 -10.23 15.15
C THR A 426 11.65 -10.19 13.62
N THR A 427 12.82 -9.90 13.07
CA THR A 427 13.06 -10.10 11.62
C THR A 427 12.69 -11.53 11.16
N ALA A 428 12.98 -12.56 11.96
CA ALA A 428 12.60 -13.93 11.66
C ALA A 428 11.08 -14.15 11.73
N GLY A 429 10.41 -13.50 12.69
CA GLY A 429 8.95 -13.49 12.79
C GLY A 429 8.29 -12.82 11.58
N HIS A 430 8.79 -11.67 11.15
CA HIS A 430 8.32 -10.98 9.96
C HIS A 430 8.53 -11.78 8.68
N GLU A 431 9.67 -12.46 8.55
CA GLU A 431 9.92 -13.38 7.44
C GLU A 431 8.86 -14.49 7.41
N LEU A 432 8.56 -15.12 8.56
CA LEU A 432 7.54 -16.16 8.63
C LEU A 432 6.13 -15.64 8.26
N ILE A 433 5.76 -14.44 8.73
CA ILE A 433 4.50 -13.79 8.36
C ILE A 433 4.43 -13.60 6.84
N TYR A 434 5.51 -13.10 6.24
CA TYR A 434 5.61 -12.87 4.81
C TYR A 434 5.43 -14.18 4.00
N GLN A 435 6.07 -15.28 4.40
CA GLN A 435 5.94 -16.58 3.74
C GLN A 435 4.47 -17.06 3.70
N TYR A 436 3.71 -16.80 4.76
CA TYR A 436 2.29 -17.15 4.80
C TYR A 436 1.40 -16.21 3.97
N HIS A 437 1.84 -14.98 3.69
CA HIS A 437 1.17 -14.11 2.72
C HIS A 437 1.38 -14.60 1.29
N LEU A 438 2.58 -15.07 0.94
CA LEU A 438 2.84 -15.69 -0.38
C LEU A 438 1.95 -16.93 -0.58
N ASN A 439 1.91 -17.81 0.42
CA ASN A 439 1.16 -19.07 0.38
C ASN A 439 -0.35 -18.89 0.39
N ALA A 440 -0.87 -17.72 0.78
CA ALA A 440 -2.31 -17.44 0.79
C ALA A 440 -2.92 -17.41 -0.62
N GLY A 441 -2.12 -17.48 -1.69
CA GLY A 441 -2.61 -17.77 -3.05
C GLY A 441 -2.51 -16.58 -4.02
N PHE A 442 -1.44 -15.81 -3.97
CA PHE A 442 -1.07 -14.86 -5.04
C PHE A 442 -0.18 -15.48 -6.11
N ILE A 443 0.39 -16.66 -5.83
CA ILE A 443 1.34 -17.35 -6.69
C ILE A 443 0.68 -18.65 -7.17
N ASN A 444 0.17 -18.62 -8.39
CA ASN A 444 -0.05 -19.80 -9.23
C ASN A 444 0.44 -19.49 -10.64
#